data_AF-A0A1X9Z7U0-F1
#
_entry.id   AF-A0A1X9Z7U0-F1
#
_cell.length_a   1.000
_cell.length_b   1.000
_cell.length_c   1.000
_cell.angle_alpha   90.00
_cell.angle_beta   90.00
_cell.angle_gamma   90.00
#
_symmetry.space_group_name_H-M   'P 1'
#
loop_
_entity.id
_entity.type
_entity.pdbx_description
1 polymer ?
#
loop_
_entity_poly.entity_id
_entity_poly.type
_entity_poly.pdbx_seq_one_letter_code
_entity_poly.pdbx_strand_id
1 'polypeptide(L)' 'MTTTNLHIEINSLPLNLRQEVADFVEFLKAKHKNKPKLKAREFGYAKGKIKLADDFDEPLEMFSDYI' A
#
# COMPACT_ATOMS: atom_id res chain seq x y z
N MET A 1 14.57 11.12 -16.65
CA MET A 1 14.94 10.15 -17.71
C MET A 1 13.90 10.21 -18.81
N THR A 2 14.29 10.60 -20.02
CA THR A 2 13.43 10.45 -21.20
C THR A 2 13.47 8.99 -21.66
N THR A 3 12.41 8.51 -22.30
CA THR A 3 12.33 7.12 -22.82
C THR A 3 13.49 6.80 -23.77
N THR A 4 13.91 7.79 -24.56
CA THR A 4 15.02 7.69 -25.50
C THR A 4 16.37 7.46 -24.78
N ASN A 5 16.66 8.20 -23.71
CA ASN A 5 17.94 8.06 -22.99
C ASN A 5 18.06 6.70 -22.31
N LEU A 6 16.96 6.19 -21.73
CA LEU A 6 16.94 4.87 -21.09
C LEU A 6 17.19 3.74 -22.08
N HIS A 7 16.62 3.82 -23.29
CA HIS A 7 16.84 2.81 -24.33
C HIS A 7 18.31 2.77 -24.77
N ILE A 8 18.98 3.93 -24.86
CA ILE A 8 20.40 4.00 -25.23
C ILE A 8 21.26 3.35 -24.14
N GLU A 9 21.00 3.66 -22.87
CA GLU A 9 21.74 3.08 -21.73
C GLU A 9 21.54 1.57 -21.61
N ILE A 10 20.34 1.04 -21.84
CA ILE A 10 20.11 -0.41 -21.79
C ILE A 10 20.86 -1.12 -22.93
N ASN A 11 20.92 -0.52 -24.12
CA ASN A 11 21.60 -1.13 -25.26
C ASN A 11 23.13 -1.02 -25.20
N SER A 12 23.68 -0.10 -24.41
CA SER A 12 25.13 -0.03 -24.18
C SER A 12 25.63 -1.11 -23.22
N LEU A 13 24.73 -1.84 -22.54
CA LEU A 13 25.08 -2.90 -21.62
C LEU A 13 25.46 -4.22 -22.35
N PRO A 14 26.44 -4.97 -21.81
CA PRO A 14 26.67 -6.38 -22.14
C PRO A 14 25.41 -7.24 -22.13
N LEU A 15 25.41 -8.33 -22.92
CA LEU A 15 24.24 -9.19 -23.09
C LEU A 15 23.71 -9.78 -21.77
N ASN A 16 24.60 -10.17 -20.85
CA ASN A 16 24.22 -10.69 -19.53
C ASN A 16 23.50 -9.63 -18.69
N LEU A 17 23.96 -8.37 -18.71
CA LEU A 17 23.33 -7.29 -17.95
C LEU A 17 22.00 -6.86 -18.57
N ARG A 18 21.85 -6.97 -19.90
CA ARG A 18 20.55 -6.77 -20.56
C ARG A 18 19.51 -7.80 -20.12
N GLN A 19 19.93 -9.04 -19.90
CA GLN A 19 19.06 -10.09 -19.36
C GLN A 19 18.60 -9.75 -17.94
N GLU A 20 19.51 -9.30 -17.07
CA GLU A 20 19.16 -8.87 -15.71
C GLU A 20 18.15 -7.70 -15.71
N VAL A 21 18.30 -6.75 -16.64
CA VAL A 21 17.33 -5.66 -16.83
C VAL A 21 15.97 -6.20 -17.27
N ALA A 22 15.93 -7.17 -18.19
CA ALA A 22 14.68 -7.79 -18.64
C ALA A 22 13.96 -8.47 -17.46
N ASP A 23 14.68 -9.27 -16.68
CA ASP A 23 14.15 -9.95 -15.50
C ASP A 23 13.64 -8.95 -14.46
N PHE A 24 14.36 -7.85 -14.25
CA PHE A 24 13.93 -6.78 -13.34
C PHE A 24 12.67 -6.07 -13.83
N VAL A 25 12.53 -5.83 -15.14
CA VAL A 25 11.31 -5.27 -15.73
C VAL A 25 10.12 -6.22 -15.52
N GLU A 26 10.31 -7.53 -15.67
CA GLU A 26 9.28 -8.52 -15.35
C GLU A 26 8.90 -8.50 -13.87
N PHE A 27 9.89 -8.45 -12.98
CA PHE A 27 9.67 -8.28 -11.54
C PHE A 27 8.85 -7.02 -11.22
N LEU A 28 9.18 -5.87 -11.82
CA LEU A 28 8.45 -4.62 -11.62
C LEU A 28 7.01 -4.72 -12.13
N LYS A 29 6.78 -5.35 -13.28
CA LYS A 29 5.43 -5.61 -13.81
C LYS A 29 4.62 -6.49 -12.85
N ALA A 30 5.21 -7.56 -12.34
CA ALA A 30 4.57 -8.44 -11.38
C ALA A 30 4.26 -7.71 -10.06
N LYS A 31 5.21 -6.96 -9.52
CA LYS A 31 5.05 -6.14 -8.30
C LYS A 31 3.95 -5.09 -8.45
N HIS A 32 3.82 -4.46 -9.62
CA HIS A 32 2.76 -3.51 -9.89
C HIS A 32 1.38 -4.18 -9.95
N LYS A 33 1.27 -5.36 -10.59
CA LYS A 33 0.02 -6.13 -10.66
C LYS A 33 -0.40 -6.71 -9.30
N ASN A 34 0.57 -7.15 -8.50
CA ASN A 34 0.36 -7.80 -7.21
C ASN A 34 0.34 -6.81 -6.04
N LYS A 35 -0.05 -5.55 -6.24
CA LYS A 35 -0.39 -4.70 -5.10
C LYS A 35 -1.58 -5.35 -4.42
N PRO A 36 -1.45 -5.85 -3.17
CA PRO A 36 -2.59 -6.42 -2.49
C PRO A 36 -3.63 -5.30 -2.41
N LYS A 37 -4.73 -5.45 -3.14
CA LYS A 37 -5.92 -4.66 -2.84
C LYS A 37 -6.19 -4.92 -1.36
N LEU A 38 -6.39 -3.87 -0.58
CA LEU A 38 -6.82 -4.00 0.81
C LEU A 38 -7.98 -5.01 0.80
N LYS A 39 -7.72 -6.21 1.32
CA LYS A 39 -8.79 -7.20 1.51
C LYS A 39 -9.84 -6.51 2.38
N ALA A 40 -11.11 -6.82 2.11
CA ALA A 40 -12.19 -6.38 2.97
C ALA A 40 -11.79 -6.59 4.44
N ARG A 41 -12.08 -5.59 5.29
CA ARG A 41 -11.65 -5.62 6.70
C ARG A 41 -12.07 -6.95 7.31
N GLU A 42 -11.09 -7.71 7.78
CA GLU A 42 -11.35 -8.98 8.45
C GLU A 42 -11.90 -8.71 9.86
N PHE A 43 -12.79 -9.58 10.32
CA PHE A 43 -13.34 -9.47 11.67
C PHE A 43 -12.22 -9.44 12.71
N GLY A 44 -12.26 -8.50 13.64
CA GLY A 44 -11.27 -8.37 14.71
C GLY A 44 -9.98 -7.64 14.34
N TYR A 45 -9.87 -7.03 13.15
CA TYR A 45 -8.66 -6.28 12.72
C TYR A 45 -8.24 -5.16 13.70
N ALA A 46 -9.21 -4.58 14.43
CA ALA A 46 -8.98 -3.53 15.43
C ALA A 46 -9.06 -4.04 16.89
N LYS A 47 -9.12 -5.37 17.12
CA LYS A 47 -9.24 -5.94 18.46
C LYS A 47 -8.06 -5.49 19.33
N GLY A 48 -8.36 -4.88 20.48
CA GLY A 48 -7.35 -4.35 21.41
C GLY A 48 -6.64 -3.07 20.95
N LYS A 49 -7.03 -2.48 19.82
CA LYS A 49 -6.50 -1.19 19.34
C LYS A 49 -7.32 0.01 19.82
N ILE A 50 -8.57 -0.23 20.21
CA ILE A 50 -9.48 0.79 20.74
C ILE A 50 -9.59 0.54 22.24
N LYS A 51 -9.39 1.58 23.03
CA LYS A 51 -9.72 1.62 24.45
C LYS A 51 -10.89 2.58 24.59
N LEU A 52 -11.96 2.11 25.21
CA LEU A 52 -13.08 2.95 25.60
C LEU A 52 -12.69 3.68 26.89
N ALA A 53 -13.09 4.93 27.03
CA ALA A 53 -13.00 5.61 28.31
C ALA A 53 -14.08 5.04 29.25
N ASP A 54 -13.83 5.09 30.56
CA ASP A 54 -14.75 4.51 31.56
C ASP A 54 -16.10 5.24 31.61
N ASP A 55 -16.13 6.49 31.13
CA ASP A 55 -17.28 7.40 31.08
C ASP A 55 -18.01 7.40 29.72
N PHE A 56 -17.71 6.47 28.80
CA PHE A 56 -18.26 6.52 27.44
C PHE A 56 -19.79 6.44 27.38
N ASP A 57 -20.41 5.74 28.32
CA ASP A 57 -21.87 5.62 28.42
C ASP A 57 -22.49 6.78 29.20
N GLU A 58 -21.69 7.69 29.77
CA GLU A 58 -22.22 8.83 30.50
C GLU A 58 -22.88 9.84 29.54
N PRO A 59 -24.02 10.43 29.94
CA PRO A 59 -24.70 11.43 29.12
C PRO A 59 -23.82 12.67 28.98
N LEU A 60 -23.65 13.14 27.74
CA LEU A 60 -22.97 14.41 27.51
C LEU A 60 -23.90 15.54 27.90
N GLU A 61 -23.44 16.45 28.77
CA GLU A 61 -24.24 17.58 29.27
C GLU A 61 -24.89 18.38 28.14
N MET A 62 -24.21 18.52 27.00
CA MET A 62 -24.72 19.23 25.82
C MET A 62 -25.93 18.57 25.14
N PHE A 63 -26.25 17.32 25.46
CA PHE A 63 -27.42 16.59 24.95
C PHE A 63 -28.51 16.40 26.00
N SER A 64 -28.42 17.06 27.17
CA SER A 64 -29.41 16.93 28.25
C SER A 64 -30.84 17.31 27.81
N ASP A 65 -30.98 18.26 26.89
CA ASP A 65 -32.28 18.70 26.37
C ASP A 65 -32.91 17.68 25.37
N TYR A 66 -32.18 16.64 24.96
CA TYR A 66 -32.58 15.66 23.94
C TYR A 66 -32.80 14.24 24.50
N ILE A 67 -32.52 14.01 25.78
CA ILE A 67 -32.69 12.73 26.51
C ILE A 67 -33.86 12.85 27.48
#